data_AF-A0A7L3M466-F1
#
_entry.id   AF-A0A7L3M466-F1
#
_cell.length_a   1.000
_cell.length_b   1.000
_cell.length_c   1.000
_cell.angle_alpha   90.00
_cell.angle_beta   90.00
_cell.angle_gamma   90.00
#
_symmetry.space_group_name_H-M   'P 1'
#
loop_
_entity.id
_entity.type
_entity.pdbx_description
1 polymer ?
#
loop_
_entity_poly.entity_id
_entity_poly.type
_entity_poly.pdbx_seq_one_letter_code
_entity_poly.pdbx_strand_id
1 'polypeptide(L)'
;DSEVIRTRDPQRLAQCEVVVDVGGEYDPQRHRYDHHQRSFKESMRSLRADKPWSTKLSSAGLIYCHFGAQILAGLLGQPEDGPVVTTLYDKV
;
A
#
# COMPACT_ATOMS: atom_id res chain seq x y z
N ASP A 1 -26.21 -4.84 -4.87
CA ASP A 1 -25.89 -4.05 -3.66
C ASP A 1 -24.84 -4.75 -2.83
N SER A 2 -23.94 -3.97 -2.23
CA SER A 2 -22.93 -4.45 -1.30
C SER A 2 -23.27 -3.97 0.11
N GLU A 3 -23.04 -4.82 1.12
CA GLU A 3 -23.30 -4.49 2.53
C GLU A 3 -22.18 -3.60 3.10
N VAL A 4 -22.56 -2.56 3.86
CA VAL A 4 -21.60 -1.72 4.61
C VAL A 4 -21.73 -2.02 6.09
N ILE A 5 -20.70 -2.65 6.65
CA ILE A 5 -20.62 -2.97 8.07
C ILE A 5 -19.65 -1.98 8.73
N ARG A 6 -20.11 -1.25 9.76
CA ARG A 6 -19.24 -0.41 10.60
C ARG A 6 -18.74 -1.22 11.78
N THR A 7 -17.44 -1.49 11.86
CA THR A 7 -16.85 -2.26 12.97
C THR A 7 -15.42 -1.83 13.25
N ARG A 8 -14.96 -2.10 14.48
CA ARG A 8 -13.54 -2.09 14.89
C ARG A 8 -13.11 -3.43 15.48
N ASP A 9 -13.95 -4.45 15.39
CA ASP A 9 -13.70 -5.79 15.91
C ASP A 9 -12.54 -6.46 15.15
N PRO A 10 -11.41 -6.76 15.82
CA PRO A 10 -10.27 -7.41 15.18
C PRO A 10 -10.60 -8.77 14.57
N GLN A 11 -11.55 -9.53 15.14
CA GLN A 11 -11.93 -10.85 14.62
C GLN A 11 -12.64 -10.75 13.28
N ARG A 12 -13.46 -9.71 13.08
CA ARG A 12 -14.09 -9.42 11.79
C ARG A 12 -13.08 -8.93 10.76
N LEU A 13 -12.16 -8.04 11.15
CA LEU A 13 -11.09 -7.58 10.25
C LEU A 13 -10.16 -8.73 9.82
N ALA A 14 -9.92 -9.71 10.69
CA ALA A 14 -9.11 -10.89 10.37
C ALA A 14 -9.71 -11.74 9.24
N GLN A 15 -11.03 -11.68 9.01
CA GLN A 15 -11.73 -12.39 7.94
C GLN A 15 -11.65 -11.67 6.59
N CYS A 16 -11.30 -10.39 6.57
CA CYS A 16 -11.18 -9.63 5.33
C CYS A 16 -9.95 -10.08 4.53
N GLU A 17 -10.09 -10.16 3.21
CA GLU A 17 -8.97 -10.44 2.30
C GLU A 17 -7.95 -9.29 2.35
N VAL A 18 -8.43 -8.05 2.26
CA VAL A 18 -7.62 -6.84 2.31
C VAL A 18 -8.12 -5.93 3.44
N VAL A 19 -7.20 -5.35 4.21
CA VAL A 19 -7.49 -4.35 5.25
C VAL A 19 -6.56 -3.16 5.05
N VAL A 20 -7.15 -1.97 4.99
CA VAL A 20 -6.43 -0.71 4.70
C VAL A 20 -6.80 0.31 5.76
N ASP A 21 -5.81 1.06 6.26
CA ASP A 21 -5.97 2.21 7.15
C ASP A 21 -6.54 1.92 8.56
N VAL A 22 -6.82 0.66 8.85
CA VAL A 22 -7.34 0.20 10.14
C VAL A 22 -6.73 -1.16 10.50
N GLY A 23 -6.91 -1.59 11.74
CA GLY A 23 -6.49 -2.91 12.21
C GLY A 23 -5.15 -2.94 12.93
N GLY A 24 -4.37 -1.84 12.87
CA GLY A 24 -3.13 -1.70 13.62
C GLY A 24 -2.00 -2.62 13.14
N GLU A 25 -2.06 -3.09 11.88
CA GLU A 25 -1.09 -4.05 11.32
C GLU A 25 -0.61 -3.62 9.92
N TYR A 26 0.71 -3.70 9.71
CA TYR A 26 1.32 -3.65 8.38
C TYR A 26 1.94 -5.01 8.07
N ASP A 27 1.32 -5.74 7.17
CA ASP A 27 1.76 -7.04 6.67
C ASP A 27 1.34 -7.16 5.19
N PRO A 28 2.26 -6.93 4.23
CA PRO A 28 1.94 -6.99 2.82
C PRO A 28 1.63 -8.40 2.32
N GLN A 29 2.09 -9.47 3.00
CA GLN A 29 1.77 -10.85 2.62
C GLN A 29 0.32 -11.21 2.96
N ARG A 30 -0.24 -10.56 3.98
CA ARG A 30 -1.64 -10.71 4.40
C ARG A 30 -2.53 -9.55 3.96
N HIS A 31 -2.04 -8.70 3.06
CA HIS A 31 -2.75 -7.50 2.60
C HIS A 31 -3.29 -6.62 3.75
N ARG A 32 -2.45 -6.35 4.74
CA ARG A 32 -2.71 -5.43 5.85
C ARG A 32 -1.86 -4.17 5.65
N TYR A 33 -2.52 -3.04 5.45
CA TYR A 33 -1.87 -1.78 5.09
C TYR A 33 -2.34 -0.66 6.02
N ASP A 34 -2.04 -0.79 7.32
CA ASP A 34 -2.25 0.27 8.30
C ASP A 34 -0.91 0.89 8.74
N HIS A 35 -0.93 2.18 9.02
CA HIS A 35 0.24 2.98 9.42
C HIS A 35 0.05 3.70 10.78
N HIS A 36 -1.11 3.55 11.41
CA HIS A 36 -1.46 4.25 12.66
C HIS A 36 -0.68 3.78 13.90
N GLN A 37 0.12 2.72 13.79
CA GLN A 37 0.89 2.19 14.91
C GLN A 37 1.98 3.19 15.31
N ARG A 38 2.16 3.44 16.61
CA ARG A 38 3.25 4.30 17.11
C ARG A 38 4.65 3.81 16.69
N SER A 39 4.78 2.50 16.54
CA SER A 39 6.01 1.83 16.09
C SER A 39 6.25 1.94 14.59
N PHE A 40 5.25 2.34 13.79
CA PHE A 40 5.35 2.40 12.34
C PHE A 40 6.37 3.46 11.91
N LYS A 41 7.35 3.02 11.12
CA LYS A 41 8.46 3.85 10.65
C LYS A 41 8.78 3.60 9.16
N GLU A 42 7.95 2.82 8.47
CA GLU A 42 8.24 2.47 7.09
C GLU A 42 8.09 3.68 6.16
N SER A 43 9.01 3.75 5.21
CA SER A 43 9.13 4.75 4.15
C SER A 43 9.37 4.02 2.84
N MET A 44 9.29 4.72 1.71
CA MET A 44 9.61 4.10 0.43
C MET A 44 11.04 3.55 0.41
N ARG A 45 12.00 4.30 0.97
CA ARG A 45 13.40 3.89 1.09
C ARG A 45 13.62 2.66 1.98
N SER A 46 12.87 2.50 3.07
CA SER A 46 13.02 1.33 3.95
C SER A 46 12.46 0.05 3.32
N LEU A 47 11.43 0.19 2.47
CA LEU A 47 10.78 -0.94 1.78
C LEU A 47 11.34 -1.22 0.38
N ARG A 48 12.02 -0.25 -0.22
CA ARG A 48 12.65 -0.29 -1.56
C ARG A 48 13.99 0.45 -1.49
N ALA A 49 15.07 -0.32 -1.37
CA ALA A 49 16.40 0.23 -1.10
C ALA A 49 16.96 1.15 -2.21
N ASP A 50 16.44 1.02 -3.44
CA ASP A 50 16.78 1.84 -4.60
C ASP A 50 16.08 3.22 -4.62
N LYS A 51 15.12 3.46 -3.71
CA LYS A 51 14.32 4.68 -3.67
C LYS A 51 14.81 5.68 -2.60
N PRO A 52 14.80 6.99 -2.88
CA PRO A 52 15.36 7.99 -1.98
C PRO A 52 14.40 8.48 -0.87
N TRP A 53 13.08 8.29 -1.01
CA TRP A 53 12.09 8.94 -0.13
C TRP A 53 12.02 8.31 1.26
N SER A 54 12.30 9.12 2.29
CA SER A 54 12.29 8.73 3.69
C SER A 54 11.04 9.17 4.47
N THR A 55 10.10 9.84 3.82
CA THR A 55 8.81 10.20 4.41
C THR A 55 8.05 8.93 4.80
N LYS A 56 7.47 8.91 6.01
CA LYS A 56 6.64 7.79 6.45
C LYS A 56 5.44 7.62 5.52
N LEU A 57 5.18 6.39 5.12
CA LEU A 57 4.07 6.09 4.22
C LEU A 57 2.73 6.12 4.97
N SER A 58 1.71 6.67 4.30
CA SER A 58 0.31 6.43 4.64
C SER A 58 -0.14 5.08 4.11
N SER A 59 -1.37 4.66 4.43
CA SER A 59 -1.98 3.45 3.84
C SER A 59 -1.99 3.50 2.31
N ALA A 60 -2.33 4.64 1.71
CA ALA A 60 -2.26 4.82 0.26
C ALA A 60 -0.82 4.74 -0.27
N GLY A 61 0.15 5.27 0.49
CA GLY A 61 1.58 5.15 0.16
C GLY A 61 2.08 3.71 0.23
N LEU A 62 1.60 2.91 1.18
CA LEU A 62 1.89 1.47 1.27
C LEU A 62 1.32 0.71 0.08
N ILE A 63 0.06 0.98 -0.29
CA ILE A 63 -0.54 0.40 -1.50
C ILE A 63 0.28 0.79 -2.74
N TYR A 64 0.67 2.06 -2.87
CA TYR A 64 1.49 2.51 -3.99
C TYR A 64 2.87 1.84 -3.99
N CYS A 65 3.51 1.67 -2.84
CA CYS A 65 4.81 0.98 -2.74
C CYS A 65 4.76 -0.47 -3.25
N HIS A 66 3.66 -1.18 -3.03
CA HIS A 66 3.53 -2.60 -3.40
C HIS A 66 2.91 -2.81 -4.78
N PHE A 67 2.01 -1.93 -5.21
CA PHE A 67 1.20 -2.13 -6.42
C PHE A 67 1.23 -0.93 -7.37
N GLY A 68 1.98 0.14 -7.06
CA GLY A 68 1.97 1.38 -7.84
C GLY A 68 2.36 1.18 -9.30
N ALA A 69 3.38 0.35 -9.57
CA ALA A 69 3.76 0.01 -10.94
C ALA A 69 2.62 -0.71 -11.69
N GLN A 70 1.98 -1.71 -11.06
CA GLN A 70 0.83 -2.44 -11.62
C GLN A 70 -0.37 -1.51 -11.89
N ILE A 71 -0.68 -0.64 -10.93
CA ILE A 71 -1.78 0.34 -11.04
C ILE A 71 -1.50 1.28 -12.22
N LEU A 72 -0.29 1.84 -12.30
CA LEU A 72 0.11 2.73 -13.40
C LEU A 72 0.07 2.02 -14.76
N ALA A 73 0.59 0.79 -14.84
CA ALA A 73 0.56 -0.03 -16.04
C ALA A 73 -0.87 -0.23 -16.54
N GLY A 74 -1.79 -0.63 -15.65
CA GLY A 74 -3.20 -0.83 -15.97
C GLY A 74 -3.91 0.46 -16.41
N LEU A 75 -3.61 1.59 -15.75
CA LEU A 75 -4.21 2.89 -16.10
C LEU A 75 -3.70 3.45 -17.43
N LEU A 76 -2.43 3.20 -17.77
CA LEU A 76 -1.77 3.76 -18.96
C LEU A 76 -1.78 2.81 -20.16
N GLY A 77 -2.16 1.55 -19.98
CA GLY A 77 -2.05 0.51 -21.00
C GLY A 77 -0.59 0.28 -21.43
N GLN A 78 0.35 0.42 -20.51
CA GLN A 78 1.80 0.26 -20.74
C GLN A 78 2.33 -0.98 -20.00
N PRO A 79 3.45 -1.58 -20.43
CA PRO A 79 4.13 -2.61 -19.65
C PRO A 79 4.55 -2.07 -18.27
N GLU A 80 4.43 -2.92 -17.24
CA GLU A 80 4.76 -2.56 -15.85
C GLU A 80 6.23 -2.17 -15.66
N ASP A 81 7.13 -2.85 -16.37
CA ASP A 81 8.58 -2.57 -16.42
C ASP A 81 8.94 -1.55 -17.51
N GLY A 82 7.94 -0.99 -18.20
CA GLY A 82 8.12 -0.02 -19.26
C GLY A 82 8.70 1.30 -18.74
N PRO A 83 9.49 2.02 -19.56
CA PRO A 83 10.18 3.24 -19.12
C PRO A 83 9.22 4.35 -18.66
N VAL A 84 8.01 4.40 -19.22
CA VAL A 84 6.96 5.36 -18.81
C VAL A 84 6.47 5.06 -17.39
N VAL A 85 6.16 3.79 -17.08
CA VAL A 85 5.69 3.38 -15.76
C VAL A 85 6.78 3.60 -14.72
N THR A 86 8.01 3.15 -15.00
CA THR A 86 9.17 3.37 -14.12
C THR A 86 9.38 4.86 -13.83
N THR A 87 9.34 5.71 -14.86
CA THR A 87 9.52 7.16 -14.70
C THR A 87 8.42 7.80 -13.84
N LEU A 88 7.18 7.32 -13.94
CA LEU A 88 6.07 7.86 -13.15
C LEU A 88 6.06 7.33 -11.72
N TYR A 89 6.39 6.05 -11.55
CA TYR A 89 6.57 5.42 -10.25
C TYR A 89 7.64 6.15 -9.42
N ASP A 90 8.71 6.59 -10.09
CA ASP A 90 9.81 7.29 -9.44
C ASP A 90 9.59 8.79 -9.21
N LYS A 91 8.38 9.30 -9.42
CA LYS A 91 8.05 10.72 -9.17
C LYS A 91 7.28 10.96 -7.88
N VAL A 92 6.86 9.90 -7.19
CA VAL A 92 6.01 9.94 -6.00
C VAL A 92 6.73 9.28 -4.84
#